data_AF-A0A9E5DBT2-F1
#
_entry.id   AF-A0A9E5DBT2-F1
#
_cell.length_a   1.000
_cell.length_b   1.000
_cell.length_c   1.000
_cell.angle_alpha   90.00
_cell.angle_beta   90.00
_cell.angle_gamma   90.00
#
_symmetry.space_group_name_H-M   'P 1'
#
loop_
_entity.id
_entity.type
_entity.pdbx_description
1 polymer ?
#
loop_
_entity_poly.entity_id
_entity_poly.type
_entity_poly.pdbx_seq_one_letter_code
_entity_poly.pdbx_strand_id
1 'polypeptide(L)'
;MKKAIFRDLFIFALALIVAVQFWENNLLLTFLILSIYGIREYFWSEKGDNIVFVSGVIIGCSAEFIGTYLGVWTYAAAFFFNIPLWLPFAWGLVSVIIIRVSRPFVGE
;
A
#
# COMPACT_ATOMS: atom_id res chain seq x y z
N MET A 1 3.15 -9.76 -20.21
CA MET A 1 4.16 -9.75 -19.13
C MET A 1 4.77 -8.37 -18.89
N LYS A 2 5.65 -7.83 -19.76
CA LYS A 2 6.29 -6.50 -19.55
C LYS A 2 5.30 -5.35 -19.30
N LYS A 3 4.17 -5.33 -20.01
CA LYS A 3 3.10 -4.31 -19.82
C LYS A 3 2.45 -4.37 -18.43
N ALA A 4 2.29 -5.57 -17.85
CA ALA A 4 1.69 -5.73 -16.53
C ALA A 4 2.65 -5.21 -15.44
N ILE A 5 3.93 -5.60 -15.51
CA ILE A 5 4.97 -5.07 -14.61
C ILE A 5 5.02 -3.55 -14.69
N PHE A 6 5.08 -2.98 -15.90
CA PHE A 6 5.14 -1.53 -16.08
C PHE A 6 3.91 -0.84 -15.48
N ARG A 7 2.71 -1.41 -15.66
CA ARG A 7 1.48 -0.90 -15.05
C ARG A 7 1.54 -0.94 -13.52
N ASP A 8 1.93 -2.05 -12.91
CA ASP A 8 2.00 -2.17 -11.45
C ASP A 8 3.07 -1.22 -10.85
N LEU A 9 4.20 -1.03 -11.54
CA LEU A 9 5.21 -0.02 -11.18
C LEU A 9 4.69 1.42 -11.36
N PHE A 10 3.91 1.69 -12.40
CA PHE A 10 3.27 2.98 -12.59
C PHE A 10 2.26 3.27 -11.49
N ILE A 11 1.45 2.27 -11.09
CA ILE A 11 0.50 2.39 -9.98
C ILE A 11 1.24 2.68 -8.66
N PHE A 12 2.38 2.03 -8.43
CA PHE A 12 3.25 2.33 -7.30
C PHE A 12 3.75 3.78 -7.32
N ALA A 13 4.28 4.25 -8.46
CA ALA A 13 4.75 5.62 -8.61
C ALA A 13 3.61 6.64 -8.39
N LEU A 14 2.41 6.36 -8.91
CA LEU A 14 1.23 7.19 -8.69
C LEU A 14 0.84 7.25 -7.20
N ALA A 15 0.82 6.10 -6.52
CA ALA A 15 0.52 6.05 -5.08
C ALA A 15 1.55 6.83 -4.25
N LEU A 16 2.83 6.76 -4.60
CA LEU A 16 3.88 7.56 -3.95
C LEU A 16 3.70 9.06 -4.18
N ILE A 17 3.43 9.48 -5.42
CA ILE A 17 3.18 10.90 -5.73
C ILE A 17 1.99 11.42 -4.91
N VAL A 18 0.90 10.66 -4.87
CA VAL A 18 -0.28 11.00 -4.10
C VAL A 18 0.03 11.05 -2.60
N ALA A 19 0.82 10.11 -2.06
CA ALA A 19 1.24 10.14 -0.67
C ALA A 19 2.07 11.40 -0.34
N VAL A 20 3.08 11.72 -1.15
CA VAL A 20 3.93 12.90 -0.95
C VAL A 20 3.14 14.20 -1.06
N GLN A 21 2.12 14.26 -1.91
CA GLN A 21 1.34 15.49 -2.10
C GLN A 21 0.28 15.70 -1.00
N PHE A 22 -0.27 14.62 -0.43
CA PHE A 22 -1.44 14.69 0.45
C PHE A 22 -1.20 14.10 1.85
N TRP A 23 0.04 13.85 2.26
CA TRP A 23 0.38 13.21 3.55
C TRP A 23 -0.21 13.93 4.77
N GLU A 24 -0.37 15.26 4.71
CA GLU A 24 -0.96 16.06 5.79
C GLU A 24 -2.47 15.81 5.97
N ASN A 25 -3.17 15.42 4.89
CA ASN A 25 -4.61 15.15 4.93
C ASN A 25 -4.89 13.65 4.90
N ASN A 26 -4.91 13.05 6.10
CA ASN A 26 -5.10 11.61 6.29
C ASN A 26 -6.36 11.05 5.62
N LEU A 27 -7.50 11.74 5.72
CA LEU A 27 -8.77 11.24 5.18
C LEU A 27 -8.75 11.23 3.64
N LEU A 28 -8.31 12.35 3.04
CA LEU A 28 -8.19 12.45 1.58
C LEU A 28 -7.22 11.41 1.04
N LEU A 29 -6.03 11.29 1.64
CA LEU A 29 -5.03 10.34 1.20
C LEU A 29 -5.49 8.89 1.35
N THR A 30 -6.17 8.55 2.46
CA THR A 30 -6.76 7.22 2.65
C THR A 30 -7.74 6.90 1.53
N PHE A 31 -8.65 7.82 1.22
CA PHE A 31 -9.61 7.67 0.13
C PHE A 31 -8.92 7.47 -1.23
N LEU A 32 -7.87 8.24 -1.52
CA LEU A 32 -7.12 8.12 -2.77
C LEU A 32 -6.37 6.79 -2.88
N ILE A 33 -5.71 6.31 -1.82
CA ILE A 33 -5.02 5.01 -1.83
C ILE A 33 -6.02 3.86 -2.02
N LEU A 34 -7.15 3.89 -1.30
CA LEU A 34 -8.22 2.90 -1.49
C LEU A 34 -8.82 2.96 -2.89
N SER A 35 -8.98 4.15 -3.46
CA SER A 35 -9.45 4.32 -4.85
C SER A 35 -8.45 3.77 -5.86
N ILE A 36 -7.15 4.02 -5.68
CA ILE A 36 -6.09 3.45 -6.52
C ILE A 36 -6.14 1.92 -6.49
N TYR A 37 -6.19 1.34 -5.29
CA TYR A 37 -6.28 -0.12 -5.14
C TYR A 37 -7.59 -0.66 -5.74
N GLY A 38 -8.72 -0.03 -5.46
CA GLY A 38 -10.03 -0.44 -5.95
C GLY A 38 -10.14 -0.39 -7.47
N ILE A 39 -9.67 0.68 -8.11
CA ILE A 39 -9.59 0.79 -9.58
C ILE A 39 -8.69 -0.31 -10.14
N ARG A 40 -7.52 -0.50 -9.53
CA ARG A 40 -6.58 -1.55 -9.95
C ARG A 40 -7.22 -2.94 -9.87
N GLU A 41 -7.90 -3.24 -8.78
CA GLU A 41 -8.54 -4.53 -8.53
C GLU A 41 -9.74 -4.74 -9.47
N TYR A 42 -10.52 -3.70 -9.73
CA TYR A 42 -11.64 -3.76 -10.66
C TYR A 42 -11.21 -4.10 -12.09
N PHE A 43 -10.17 -3.43 -12.62
CA PHE A 43 -9.76 -3.61 -14.02
C PHE A 43 -8.77 -4.75 -14.23
N TRP A 44 -7.96 -5.08 -13.23
CA TRP A 44 -6.85 -6.00 -13.37
C TRP A 44 -6.69 -6.92 -12.17
N SER A 45 -7.77 -7.41 -11.56
CA SER A 45 -7.70 -8.42 -10.50
C SER A 45 -7.05 -9.72 -10.95
N GLU A 46 -6.37 -10.39 -10.01
CA GLU A 46 -5.93 -11.76 -10.13
C GLU A 46 -6.24 -12.50 -8.83
N LYS A 47 -6.32 -13.83 -8.92
CA LYS A 47 -6.57 -14.68 -7.75
C LYS A 47 -5.51 -14.45 -6.69
N GLY A 48 -5.98 -14.19 -5.47
CA GLY A 48 -5.14 -14.01 -4.29
C GLY A 48 -4.75 -12.55 -4.00
N ASP A 49 -5.00 -11.59 -4.89
CA ASP A 49 -4.61 -10.19 -4.66
C ASP A 49 -5.21 -9.62 -3.38
N ASN A 50 -6.51 -9.83 -3.15
CA ASN A 50 -7.16 -9.34 -1.93
C ASN A 50 -6.65 -10.02 -0.65
N ILE A 51 -6.22 -11.29 -0.74
CA ILE A 51 -5.60 -11.98 0.40
C ILE A 51 -4.25 -11.33 0.68
N VAL A 52 -3.41 -11.15 -0.35
CA VAL A 52 -2.11 -10.47 -0.22
C VAL A 52 -2.27 -9.04 0.30
N PHE A 53 -3.27 -8.31 -0.17
CA PHE A 53 -3.59 -6.97 0.31
C PHE A 53 -3.89 -6.97 1.80
N VAL A 54 -4.83 -7.80 2.26
CA VAL A 54 -5.21 -7.90 3.67
C VAL A 54 -4.02 -8.36 4.52
N SER A 55 -3.22 -9.32 4.05
CA SER A 55 -1.99 -9.74 4.72
C SER A 55 -0.99 -8.58 4.87
N GLY A 56 -0.80 -7.79 3.82
CA GLY A 56 0.03 -6.59 3.84
C GLY A 56 -0.47 -5.54 4.84
N VAL A 57 -1.78 -5.27 4.85
CA VAL A 57 -2.42 -4.37 5.83
C VAL A 57 -2.10 -4.82 7.25
N ILE A 58 -2.33 -6.10 7.58
CA ILE A 58 -2.16 -6.60 8.95
C ILE A 58 -0.69 -6.61 9.36
N ILE A 59 0.19 -7.19 8.53
CA ILE A 59 1.61 -7.36 8.88
C ILE A 59 2.32 -6.01 8.92
N GLY A 60 2.13 -5.18 7.89
CA GLY A 60 2.74 -3.86 7.81
C GLY A 60 2.26 -2.93 8.92
N CYS A 61 0.94 -2.84 9.14
CA CYS A 61 0.39 -2.03 10.23
C CYS A 61 0.89 -2.48 11.62
N SER A 62 1.07 -3.78 11.84
CA SER A 62 1.58 -4.28 13.12
C SER A 62 3.01 -3.82 13.38
N ALA A 63 3.88 -3.87 12.36
CA ALA A 63 5.26 -3.40 12.47
C ALA A 63 5.32 -1.89 12.78
N GLU A 64 4.51 -1.09 12.07
CA GLU A 64 4.42 0.35 12.28
C GLU A 64 3.87 0.71 13.66
N PHE A 65 2.84 0.01 14.11
CA PHE A 65 2.27 0.21 15.43
C PHE A 65 3.29 -0.11 16.53
N ILE A 66 3.97 -1.26 16.47
CA ILE A 66 4.98 -1.64 17.47
C ILE A 66 6.11 -0.60 17.50
N GLY A 67 6.63 -0.21 16.34
CA GLY A 67 7.73 0.76 16.25
C GLY A 67 7.37 2.11 16.84
N THR A 68 6.17 2.63 16.52
CA THR A 68 5.70 3.92 17.03
C THR A 68 5.27 3.85 18.50
N TYR A 69 4.67 2.76 18.96
CA TYR A 69 4.29 2.54 20.35
C TYR A 69 5.51 2.48 21.28
N LEU A 70 6.59 1.82 20.84
CA LEU A 70 7.86 1.76 21.57
C LEU A 70 8.72 3.03 21.42
N GLY A 71 8.27 4.01 20.64
CA GLY A 71 8.98 5.27 20.43
C GLY A 71 10.24 5.15 19.56
N VAL A 72 10.34 4.11 18.72
CA VAL A 72 11.48 3.92 17.81
C VAL A 72 11.47 4.99 16.71
N TRP A 73 10.30 5.34 16.20
CA TRP A 73 10.07 6.49 15.31
C TRP A 73 8.68 7.08 15.52
N THR A 74 8.42 8.24 14.92
CA THR A 74 7.12 8.92 14.97
C THR A 74 6.71 9.42 13.59
N TYR A 75 5.41 9.55 13.37
CA TYR A 75 4.83 10.11 12.15
C TYR A 75 4.47 11.58 12.33
N ALA A 76 4.82 12.41 11.35
CA ALA A 76 4.51 13.84 11.36
C ALA A 76 2.98 14.12 11.33
N ALA A 77 2.21 13.27 10.66
CA ALA A 77 0.75 13.36 10.57
C ALA A 77 0.08 12.07 11.08
N ALA A 78 0.37 11.68 12.32
CA ALA A 78 -0.32 10.57 12.97
C ALA A 78 -1.83 10.85 13.13
N PHE A 79 -2.65 9.81 13.02
CA PHE A 79 -4.10 9.94 13.18
C PHE A 79 -4.67 8.91 14.16
N PHE A 80 -4.39 7.62 13.94
CA PHE A 80 -4.91 6.53 14.76
C PHE A 80 -3.77 5.64 15.22
N PHE A 81 -3.72 5.31 16.52
CA PHE A 81 -2.65 4.50 17.11
C PHE A 81 -1.22 4.95 16.73
N ASN A 82 -0.96 6.26 16.73
CA ASN A 82 0.34 6.87 16.36
C ASN A 82 0.79 6.66 14.91
N ILE A 83 -0.07 6.12 14.05
CA ILE A 83 0.21 5.96 12.61
C ILE A 83 -0.80 6.76 11.77
N PRO A 84 -0.42 7.17 10.54
CA PRO A 84 -1.35 7.77 9.60
C PRO A 84 -2.41 6.75 9.15
N LEU A 85 -3.65 7.20 8.96
CA LEU A 85 -4.77 6.32 8.61
C LEU A 85 -4.59 5.61 7.27
N TRP A 86 -3.90 6.25 6.33
CA TRP A 86 -3.68 5.72 4.98
C TRP A 86 -2.60 4.63 4.93
N LEU A 87 -1.71 4.61 5.92
CA LEU A 87 -0.49 3.80 5.90
C LEU A 87 -0.75 2.28 5.87
N PRO A 88 -1.71 1.72 6.65
CA PRO A 88 -2.06 0.30 6.54
C PRO A 88 -2.46 -0.10 5.11
N PHE A 89 -3.20 0.76 4.41
CA PHE A 89 -3.65 0.47 3.04
C PHE A 89 -2.52 0.61 2.02
N ALA A 90 -1.56 1.50 2.25
CA ALA A 90 -0.34 1.57 1.45
C ALA A 90 0.49 0.29 1.58
N TRP A 91 0.58 -0.28 2.79
CA TRP A 91 1.19 -1.61 3.00
C TRP A 91 0.47 -2.71 2.22
N GLY A 92 -0.87 -2.73 2.24
CA GLY A 92 -1.64 -3.68 1.42
C GLY A 92 -1.35 -3.53 -0.08
N LEU A 93 -1.39 -2.30 -0.60
CA LEU A 93 -1.16 -2.01 -2.02
C LEU A 93 0.25 -2.45 -2.45
N VAL A 94 1.28 -2.09 -1.68
CA VAL A 94 2.67 -2.42 -2.04
C VAL A 94 2.93 -3.91 -1.98
N SER A 95 2.34 -4.65 -1.02
CA SER A 95 2.46 -6.11 -0.97
C SER A 95 1.95 -6.77 -2.25
N VAL A 96 0.80 -6.33 -2.75
CA VAL A 96 0.24 -6.83 -4.02
C VAL A 96 1.15 -6.51 -5.19
N ILE A 97 1.67 -5.28 -5.26
CA ILE A 97 2.58 -4.86 -6.33
C ILE A 97 3.88 -5.68 -6.31
N ILE A 98 4.47 -5.88 -5.12
CA ILE A 98 5.69 -6.69 -4.96
C ILE A 98 5.49 -8.09 -5.52
N ILE A 99 4.41 -8.78 -5.11
CA ILE A 99 4.12 -10.14 -5.59
C ILE A 99 3.91 -10.17 -7.10
N ARG A 100 3.20 -9.18 -7.66
CA ARG A 100 2.94 -9.14 -9.11
C ARG A 100 4.18 -8.85 -9.94
N VAL A 101 5.00 -7.92 -9.49
CA VAL A 101 6.23 -7.54 -10.18
C VAL A 101 7.26 -8.67 -10.06
N SER A 102 7.33 -9.35 -8.90
CA SER A 102 8.29 -10.42 -8.67
C SER A 102 7.89 -11.73 -9.34
N ARG A 103 6.60 -12.04 -9.48
CA ARG A 103 6.12 -13.36 -9.96
C ARG A 103 6.85 -13.90 -11.20
N PRO A 104 7.14 -13.12 -12.26
CA PRO A 104 7.87 -13.63 -13.43
C PRO A 104 9.34 -14.04 -13.18
N PHE A 105 9.88 -13.71 -12.00
CA PHE A 105 11.28 -13.94 -11.61
C PHE A 105 11.43 -14.93 -10.46
N VAL A 106 10.36 -15.20 -9.70
CA VAL A 106 10.35 -16.14 -8.56
C VAL A 106 9.41 -17.32 -8.74
N GLY A 107 8.59 -17.33 -9.80
CA GLY A 107 7.80 -18.51 -10.18
C GLY A 107 8.64 -19.53 -10.95
N GLU A 108 8.29 -20.81 -10.78
CA GLU A 108 8.75 -21.95 -11.61
C GLU A 108 8.59 -21.72 -13.11
#